data_AF-A0A935VBV6-F1
#
_entry.id   AF-A0A935VBV6-F1
#
_cell.length_a   1.000
_cell.length_b   1.000
_cell.length_c   1.000
_cell.angle_alpha   90.00
_cell.angle_beta   90.00
_cell.angle_gamma   90.00
#
_symmetry.space_group_name_H-M   'P 1'
#
loop_
_entity.id
_entity.type
_entity.pdbx_description
1 polymer ?
#
loop_
_entity_poly.entity_id
_entity_poly.type
_entity_poly.pdbx_seq_one_letter_code
_entity_poly.pdbx_strand_id
1 'polypeptide(L)'
;MDVLQQLGLTQDQIRQIRKTNMERRPLLIEAQAKVREANRSLDDAIYSDTVDEQLVKDRLRQAQLAQSEVIKLRFMNEFAIRQILTPEQLARFRELRQRFSGNREDSQVRRKKNFVKRQLKRQTRPI
;
A
#
# COMPACT_ATOMS: atom_id res chain seq x y z
N MET A 1 0.39 13.94 10.12
CA MET A 1 0.63 13.52 11.52
C MET A 1 1.06 12.07 11.52
N ASP A 2 2.26 11.78 12.01
CA ASP A 2 2.79 10.41 12.14
C ASP A 2 2.26 9.78 13.44
N VAL A 3 1.76 8.54 13.35
CA VAL A 3 1.19 7.80 14.49
C VAL A 3 2.26 7.58 15.57
N LEU A 4 3.51 7.37 15.17
CA LEU A 4 4.62 7.06 16.08
C LEU A 4 5.02 8.24 16.98
N GLN A 5 4.84 9.47 16.50
CA GLN A 5 5.17 10.68 17.27
C GLN A 5 4.27 10.87 18.50
N GLN A 6 3.11 10.21 18.55
CA GLN A 6 2.13 10.33 19.64
C GLN A 6 2.28 9.23 20.70
N LEU A 7 3.28 8.36 20.59
CA LEU A 7 3.45 7.19 21.48
C LEU A 7 4.40 7.44 22.66
N GLY A 8 5.01 8.63 22.76
CA GLY A 8 5.99 8.91 23.82
C GLY A 8 7.17 7.93 23.79
N LEU A 9 7.75 7.71 22.60
CA LEU A 9 8.83 6.75 22.40
C LEU A 9 10.10 7.18 23.14
N THR A 10 10.80 6.21 23.73
CA THR A 10 12.13 6.46 24.30
C THR A 10 13.16 6.67 23.19
N GLN A 11 14.32 7.25 23.53
CA GLN A 11 15.41 7.43 22.56
C GLN A 11 15.88 6.10 21.98
N ASP A 12 15.86 5.03 22.77
CA ASP A 12 16.27 3.70 22.35
C ASP A 12 15.29 3.10 21.35
N GLN A 13 13.99 3.21 21.63
CA GLN A 13 12.93 2.81 20.70
C GLN A 13 13.02 3.58 19.39
N ILE A 14 13.27 4.90 19.44
CA ILE A 14 13.46 5.73 18.24
C ILE A 14 14.65 5.22 17.41
N ARG A 15 15.79 4.91 18.04
CA ARG A 15 16.96 4.37 17.33
C ARG A 15 16.66 3.02 16.68
N GLN A 16 15.98 2.12 17.39
CA GLN A 16 15.60 0.80 16.85
C GLN A 16 14.60 0.90 15.69
N ILE A 17 13.60 1.78 15.80
CA ILE A 17 12.62 2.02 14.73
C ILE A 17 13.30 2.63 13.50
N ARG A 18 14.20 3.61 13.69
CA ARG A 18 14.97 4.20 12.58
C ARG A 18 15.82 3.15 11.86
N LYS A 19 16.54 2.31 12.61
CA LYS A 19 17.32 1.21 12.05
C LYS A 19 16.44 0.26 11.23
N THR A 20 15.34 -0.21 11.81
CA THR A 20 14.35 -1.07 11.13
C THR A 20 13.84 -0.44 9.82
N ASN A 21 13.50 0.85 9.85
CA ASN A 21 13.03 1.58 8.68
C ASN A 21 14.13 1.73 7.62
N MET A 22 15.38 2.00 8.01
CA MET A 22 16.51 2.12 7.09
C MET A 22 16.79 0.81 6.35
N GLU A 23 16.75 -0.32 7.06
CA GLU A 23 16.97 -1.64 6.48
C GLU A 23 15.84 -2.05 5.52
N ARG A 24 14.59 -1.72 5.85
CA ARG A 24 13.42 -2.18 5.09
C ARG A 24 13.00 -1.25 3.95
N ARG A 25 13.35 0.04 4.00
CA ARG A 25 13.04 1.01 2.95
C ARG A 25 13.54 0.59 1.56
N PRO A 26 14.80 0.16 1.35
CA PRO A 26 15.25 -0.25 0.02
C PRO A 26 14.46 -1.46 -0.51
N LEU A 27 14.18 -2.45 0.33
CA LEU A 27 13.38 -3.63 -0.03
C LEU A 27 11.98 -3.24 -0.51
N LEU A 28 11.34 -2.30 0.19
CA LEU A 28 10.01 -1.81 -0.18
C LEU A 28 10.04 -1.03 -1.51
N ILE A 29 11.08 -0.23 -1.75
CA ILE A 29 11.27 0.50 -3.02
C ILE A 29 11.42 -0.49 -4.18
N GLU A 30 12.25 -1.51 -4.00
CA GLU A 30 12.47 -2.55 -5.01
C GLU A 30 11.18 -3.33 -5.30
N ALA A 31 10.46 -3.78 -4.27
CA ALA A 31 9.20 -4.49 -4.45
C ALA A 31 8.14 -3.64 -5.16
N GLN A 32 8.09 -2.34 -4.89
CA GLN A 32 7.21 -1.41 -5.62
C GLN A 32 7.63 -1.20 -7.07
N ALA A 33 8.93 -1.22 -7.37
CA ALA A 33 9.42 -1.20 -8.74
C ALA A 33 8.95 -2.45 -9.51
N LYS A 34 9.08 -3.63 -8.89
CA LYS A 34 8.59 -4.91 -9.46
C LYS A 34 7.09 -4.90 -9.73
N VAL A 35 6.27 -4.33 -8.85
CA VAL A 35 4.83 -4.18 -9.09
C VAL A 35 4.56 -3.30 -10.33
N ARG A 36 5.25 -2.18 -10.47
CA ARG A 36 5.08 -1.30 -11.64
C ARG A 36 5.47 -2.00 -12.93
N GLU A 37 6.57 -2.74 -12.92
CA GLU A 37 7.04 -3.51 -14.06
C GLU A 37 6.08 -4.64 -14.45
N ALA A 38 5.62 -5.43 -13.47
CA ALA A 38 4.68 -6.53 -13.69
C ALA A 38 3.33 -6.02 -14.21
N ASN A 39 2.85 -4.88 -13.70
CA ASN A 39 1.62 -4.25 -14.20
C ASN A 39 1.78 -3.76 -15.64
N ARG A 40 2.91 -3.14 -16.01
CA ARG A 40 3.17 -2.77 -17.41
C ARG A 40 3.19 -3.99 -18.32
N SER A 41 3.90 -5.04 -17.91
CA SER A 41 3.98 -6.28 -18.69
C SER A 41 2.62 -6.96 -18.88
N LEU A 42 1.72 -6.85 -17.89
CA LEU A 42 0.35 -7.34 -17.99
C LEU A 42 -0.49 -6.46 -18.93
N ASP A 43 -0.35 -5.14 -18.85
CA ASP A 43 -1.01 -4.18 -19.74
C ASP A 43 -0.61 -4.44 -21.20
N ASP A 44 0.69 -4.58 -21.46
CA ASP A 44 1.23 -4.90 -22.79
C ASP A 44 0.70 -6.23 -23.33
N ALA A 45 0.53 -7.24 -22.47
CA ALA A 45 -0.02 -8.54 -22.88
C ALA A 45 -1.54 -8.47 -23.19
N ILE A 46 -2.28 -7.63 -22.47
CA ILE A 46 -3.73 -7.45 -22.69
C ILE A 46 -4.01 -6.67 -23.98
N TYR A 47 -3.17 -5.65 -24.27
CA TYR A 47 -3.33 -4.76 -25.42
C TYR A 47 -2.42 -5.11 -26.60
N SER A 48 -1.84 -6.30 -26.60
CA SER A 48 -1.06 -6.85 -27.70
C SER A 48 -1.95 -7.09 -28.95
N ASP A 49 -1.37 -6.91 -30.14
CA ASP A 49 -2.03 -7.17 -31.43
C ASP A 49 -2.47 -8.64 -31.58
N THR A 50 -1.82 -9.55 -30.86
CA THR A 50 -2.19 -10.97 -30.78
C THR A 50 -2.75 -11.30 -29.41
N VAL A 51 -3.94 -11.92 -29.39
CA VAL A 51 -4.58 -12.39 -28.15
C VAL A 51 -3.96 -13.74 -27.75
N ASP A 52 -3.13 -13.72 -26.71
CA ASP A 52 -2.55 -14.93 -26.10
C ASP A 52 -3.03 -15.03 -24.64
N GLU A 53 -3.99 -15.93 -24.40
CA GLU A 53 -4.58 -16.14 -23.08
C GLU A 53 -3.55 -16.67 -22.07
N GLN A 54 -2.62 -17.52 -22.52
CA GLN A 54 -1.63 -18.12 -21.64
C GLN A 54 -0.62 -17.06 -21.17
N LEU A 55 -0.16 -16.21 -22.10
CA LEU A 55 0.69 -15.06 -21.77
C LEU A 55 0.01 -14.14 -20.74
N VAL A 56 -1.26 -13.79 -20.94
CA VAL A 56 -2.01 -12.93 -20.00
C VAL A 56 -2.12 -13.58 -18.62
N LYS A 57 -2.43 -14.88 -18.55
CA LYS A 57 -2.47 -15.63 -17.27
C LYS A 57 -1.13 -15.61 -16.56
N ASP A 58 -0.04 -15.77 -17.29
CA ASP A 58 1.30 -15.76 -16.71
C ASP A 58 1.70 -14.37 -16.21
N ARG A 59 1.41 -13.30 -16.97
CA ARG A 59 1.65 -11.91 -16.52
C ARG A 59 0.79 -11.54 -15.31
N LEU A 60 -0.47 -12.01 -15.27
CA LEU A 60 -1.35 -11.81 -14.12
C LEU A 60 -0.76 -12.46 -12.86
N ARG A 61 -0.25 -13.69 -12.97
CA ARG A 61 0.41 -14.38 -11.85
C ARG A 61 1.64 -13.59 -11.36
N GLN A 62 2.46 -13.06 -12.26
CA GLN A 62 3.61 -12.23 -11.89
C GLN A 62 3.21 -10.94 -11.16
N ALA A 63 2.15 -10.27 -11.64
CA ALA A 63 1.61 -9.09 -10.97
C ALA A 63 1.11 -9.40 -9.55
N GLN A 64 0.41 -10.53 -9.37
CA GLN A 64 -0.06 -11.00 -8.07
C GLN A 64 1.11 -11.30 -7.11
N LEU A 65 2.16 -11.98 -7.58
CA LEU A 65 3.36 -12.27 -6.78
C LEU A 65 4.10 -10.99 -6.37
N ALA A 66 4.28 -10.03 -7.29
CA ALA A 66 4.91 -8.76 -6.95
C ALA A 66 4.08 -7.98 -5.91
N GLN A 67 2.76 -8.00 -6.05
CA GLN A 67 1.85 -7.32 -5.14
C GLN A 67 1.84 -7.95 -3.74
N SER A 68 1.91 -9.28 -3.65
CA SER A 68 1.95 -10.01 -2.38
C SER A 68 3.24 -9.72 -1.60
N GLU A 69 4.37 -9.56 -2.28
CA GLU A 69 5.64 -9.20 -1.63
C GLU A 69 5.59 -7.80 -1.01
N VAL A 70 4.99 -6.81 -1.69
CA VAL A 70 4.77 -5.48 -1.10
C VAL A 70 3.90 -5.56 0.16
N ILE A 71 2.84 -6.37 0.11
CA ILE A 71 1.93 -6.56 1.25
C ILE A 71 2.70 -7.18 2.43
N LYS A 72 3.42 -8.27 2.17
CA LYS A 72 4.27 -8.95 3.15
C LYS A 72 5.27 -8.00 3.79
N LEU A 73 6.04 -7.25 3.00
CA LEU A 73 7.03 -6.30 3.53
C LEU A 73 6.40 -5.23 4.43
N ARG A 74 5.23 -4.70 4.05
CA ARG A 74 4.50 -3.71 4.87
C ARG A 74 4.06 -4.29 6.21
N PHE A 75 3.44 -5.46 6.21
CA PHE A 75 2.97 -6.10 7.44
C PHE A 75 4.12 -6.54 8.34
N MET A 76 5.20 -7.09 7.75
CA MET A 76 6.39 -7.44 8.51
C MET A 76 7.10 -6.22 9.09
N ASN A 77 7.07 -5.07 8.41
CA ASN A 77 7.60 -3.82 8.97
C ASN A 77 6.74 -3.33 10.15
N GLU A 78 5.41 -3.34 10.00
CA GLU A 78 4.50 -2.97 11.09
C GLU A 78 4.68 -3.90 12.30
N PHE A 79 4.81 -5.21 12.06
CA PHE A 79 5.04 -6.19 13.11
C PHE A 79 6.38 -5.94 13.84
N ALA A 80 7.47 -5.68 13.10
CA ALA A 80 8.76 -5.37 13.70
C ALA A 80 8.70 -4.10 14.58
N ILE A 81 7.99 -3.07 14.15
CA ILE A 81 7.79 -1.86 14.97
C ILE A 81 7.00 -2.20 16.25
N ARG A 82 5.96 -3.02 16.16
CA ARG A 82 5.17 -3.43 17.35
C ARG A 82 6.00 -4.17 18.39
N GLN A 83 7.00 -4.94 17.98
CA GLN A 83 7.90 -5.65 18.90
C GLN A 83 8.80 -4.69 19.72
N ILE A 84 8.95 -3.43 19.29
CA ILE A 84 9.75 -2.41 20.00
C ILE A 84 8.91 -1.66 21.05
N LEU A 85 7.59 -1.64 20.89
CA LEU A 85 6.67 -0.87 21.72
C LEU A 85 6.34 -1.59 23.03
N THR A 86 6.11 -0.84 24.09
CA THR A 86 5.59 -1.39 25.35
C THR A 86 4.10 -1.78 25.21
N PRO A 87 3.54 -2.60 26.12
CA PRO A 87 2.11 -2.93 26.10
C PRO A 87 1.19 -1.69 26.10
N GLU A 88 1.54 -0.65 26.84
CA GLU A 88 0.77 0.59 26.95
C GLU A 88 0.84 1.38 25.63
N GLN A 89 2.03 1.47 25.04
CA GLN A 89 2.22 2.09 23.73
C GLN A 89 1.48 1.33 22.63
N LEU A 90 1.42 -0.01 22.69
CA LEU A 90 0.65 -0.83 21.76
C LEU A 90 -0.86 -0.59 21.86
N ALA A 91 -1.39 -0.45 23.08
CA ALA A 91 -2.80 -0.09 23.27
C ALA A 91 -3.11 1.26 22.61
N ARG A 92 -2.29 2.28 22.88
CA ARG A 92 -2.42 3.61 22.27
C ARG A 92 -2.24 3.58 20.75
N PHE A 93 -1.31 2.76 20.24
CA PHE A 93 -1.09 2.57 18.81
C PHE A 93 -2.34 2.02 18.12
N ARG A 94 -3.02 1.04 18.72
CA ARG A 94 -4.28 0.48 18.17
C ARG A 94 -5.38 1.54 18.07
N GLU A 95 -5.56 2.35 19.11
CA GLU A 95 -6.54 3.43 19.13
C GLU A 95 -6.26 4.48 18.05
N LEU A 96 -5.00 4.94 17.96
CA LEU A 96 -4.59 5.89 16.93
C LEU A 96 -4.82 5.32 15.53
N ARG A 97 -4.46 4.05 15.29
CA ARG A 97 -4.65 3.39 13.99
C ARG A 97 -6.13 3.31 13.61
N GLN A 98 -7.03 3.02 14.55
CA GLN A 98 -8.49 3.03 14.29
C GLN A 98 -8.97 4.43 13.86
N ARG A 99 -8.55 5.48 14.58
CA ARG A 99 -8.90 6.87 14.26
C ARG A 99 -8.41 7.30 12.87
N PHE A 100 -7.19 6.91 12.50
CA PHE A 100 -6.62 7.25 11.19
C PHE A 100 -7.11 6.37 10.03
N SER A 101 -7.54 5.12 10.32
CA SER A 101 -8.07 4.22 9.29
C SER A 101 -9.50 4.56 8.91
N GLY A 102 -10.35 4.93 9.87
CA GLY A 102 -11.71 5.41 9.59
C GLY A 102 -11.74 6.62 8.65
N ASN A 103 -10.80 7.55 8.81
CA ASN A 103 -10.68 8.72 7.92
C ASN A 103 -10.25 8.38 6.47
N ARG A 104 -9.59 7.24 6.25
CA ARG A 104 -9.14 6.82 4.91
C ARG A 104 -10.24 6.13 4.11
N GLU A 105 -11.11 5.35 4.75
CA GLU A 105 -12.29 4.75 4.09
C GLU A 105 -13.23 5.84 3.58
N ASP A 106 -13.53 6.84 4.41
CA ASP A 106 -14.34 8.01 4.00
C ASP A 106 -13.71 8.76 2.81
N SER A 107 -12.39 8.92 2.82
CA SER A 107 -11.66 9.59 1.74
C SER A 107 -11.65 8.78 0.44
N GLN A 108 -11.54 7.45 0.51
CA GLN A 108 -11.61 6.57 -0.66
C GLN A 108 -13.03 6.46 -1.23
N VAL A 109 -14.04 6.37 -0.36
CA VAL A 109 -15.46 6.39 -0.77
C VAL A 109 -15.80 7.71 -1.47
N ARG A 110 -15.32 8.85 -0.93
CA ARG A 110 -15.48 10.17 -1.58
C ARG A 110 -14.77 10.25 -2.93
N ARG A 111 -13.55 9.71 -3.06
CA ARG A 111 -12.84 9.65 -4.35
C ARG A 111 -13.54 8.77 -5.38
N LYS A 112 -14.03 7.58 -5.00
CA LYS A 112 -14.84 6.72 -5.89
C LYS A 112 -16.12 7.43 -6.33
N LYS A 113 -16.87 8.05 -5.42
CA LYS A 113 -18.09 8.82 -5.75
C LYS A 113 -17.79 9.97 -6.74
N ASN A 114 -16.68 10.67 -6.58
CA ASN A 114 -16.28 11.77 -7.46
C ASN A 114 -15.82 11.30 -8.84
N PHE A 115 -15.17 10.12 -8.93
CA PHE A 115 -14.80 9.51 -10.20
C PHE A 115 -16.03 9.08 -11.00
N VAL A 116 -16.98 8.40 -10.36
CA VAL A 116 -18.26 8.00 -10.97
C VAL A 116 -19.06 9.22 -11.45
N LYS A 117 -19.20 10.27 -10.63
CA LYS A 117 -19.87 11.53 -11.04
C LYS A 117 -19.21 12.17 -12.27
N ARG A 118 -17.88 12.14 -12.38
CA ARG A 118 -17.16 12.67 -13.55
C ARG A 118 -17.38 11.84 -14.82
N GLN A 119 -17.49 10.52 -14.71
CA GLN A 119 -17.82 9.66 -15.85
C GLN A 119 -19.25 9.90 -16.34
N LEU A 120 -20.24 9.97 -15.44
CA LEU A 120 -21.63 10.28 -15.82
C LEU A 120 -21.76 11.65 -16.49
N LYS A 121 -21.07 12.68 -15.97
CA LYS A 121 -21.12 14.05 -16.54
C LYS A 121 -20.43 14.17 -17.91
N ARG A 122 -19.61 13.19 -18.31
CA ARG A 122 -19.01 13.12 -19.65
C ARG A 122 -19.92 12.42 -20.66
N GLN A 123 -20.77 11.50 -20.21
CA GLN A 123 -21.73 10.79 -21.07
C GLN A 123 -22.98 11.62 -21.39
N THR A 124 -23.31 12.63 -20.57
CA THR A 124 -24.54 13.44 -20.72
C THR A 124 -24.33 14.82 -21.36
N ARG A 125 -23.15 15.11 -21.91
CA ARG A 125 -22.94 16.35 -22.66
C ARG A 125 -23.48 16.19 -24.09
N PRO A 126 -24.49 16.97 -24.51
CA PRO A 126 -24.89 16.98 -25.91
C PRO A 126 -23.77 17.61 -26.75
N ILE A 127 -23.65 17.12 -27.99
CA ILE A 127 -22.70 17.60 -29.02
C ILE A 127 -23.08 19.03 -29.43
#